data_AF-A0A934QXJ1-F1
#
_entry.id   AF-A0A934QXJ1-F1
#
_cell.length_a   1.000
_cell.length_b   1.000
_cell.length_c   1.000
_cell.angle_alpha   90.00
_cell.angle_beta   90.00
_cell.angle_gamma   90.00
#
_symmetry.space_group_name_H-M   'P 1'
#
loop_
_entity.id
_entity.type
_entity.pdbx_description
1 polymer ?
#
loop_
_entity_poly.entity_id
_entity_poly.type
_entity_poly.pdbx_seq_one_letter_code
_entity_poly.pdbx_strand_id
1 'polypeptide(L)' 'MDLYEYQARDLFAAHGVPVLPGAVASNAEEARVAAEEIGGPVVVKAQVKTG' A
#
# COMPACT_ATOMS: atom_id res chain seq x y z
N MET A 1 13.24 10.01 -12.03
CA MET A 1 13.20 8.68 -11.39
C MET A 1 11.80 8.53 -10.85
N ASP A 2 11.11 7.45 -11.23
CA ASP A 2 9.69 7.27 -10.86
C ASP A 2 9.54 6.33 -9.67
N LEU A 3 8.57 6.63 -8.81
CA LEU A 3 8.22 5.89 -7.60
C LEU A 3 7.06 4.92 -7.86
N TYR A 4 7.01 3.84 -7.10
CA TYR A 4 5.79 3.06 -6.94
C TYR A 4 4.78 3.81 -6.05
N GLU A 5 3.49 3.45 -6.16
CA GLU A 5 2.43 4.07 -5.36
C GLU A 5 2.72 4.00 -3.86
N TYR A 6 3.15 2.84 -3.34
CA TYR A 6 3.46 2.70 -1.91
C TYR A 6 4.61 3.61 -1.46
N GLN A 7 5.62 3.83 -2.31
CA GLN A 7 6.76 4.70 -1.97
C GLN A 7 6.34 6.16 -1.88
N ALA A 8 5.47 6.60 -2.79
CA ALA A 8 4.89 7.94 -2.74
C ALA A 8 3.99 8.12 -1.51
N ARG A 9 3.17 7.10 -1.18
CA ARG A 9 2.35 7.08 0.05
C ARG A 9 3.21 7.20 1.31
N ASP A 10 4.30 6.43 1.41
CA ASP A 10 5.18 6.44 2.58
C ASP A 10 5.88 7.81 2.72
N LEU A 11 6.26 8.43 1.60
CA LEU A 11 6.79 9.79 1.58
C LEU A 11 5.74 10.81 2.09
N PHE A 12 4.49 10.72 1.63
CA PHE A 12 3.40 11.57 2.12
C PHE A 12 3.19 11.43 3.63
N ALA A 13 3.15 10.19 4.14
CA ALA A 13 3.03 9.93 5.56
C ALA A 13 4.19 10.55 6.37
N ALA A 14 5.43 10.40 5.88
CA ALA A 14 6.63 10.97 6.52
C ALA A 14 6.60 12.50 6.60
N HIS A 15 5.87 13.16 5.70
CA HIS A 15 5.68 14.61 5.68
C HIS A 15 4.35 15.08 6.30
N GLY A 16 3.64 14.19 7.01
CA GLY A 16 2.41 14.53 7.72
C GLY A 16 1.18 14.72 6.82
N VAL A 17 1.27 14.33 5.55
CA VAL A 17 0.11 14.27 4.65
C VAL A 17 -0.69 13.01 5.01
N PRO A 18 -1.99 13.11 5.32
CA PRO A 18 -2.80 11.95 5.67
C PRO A 18 -2.84 10.92 4.54
N VAL A 19 -2.63 9.65 4.88
CA VAL A 19 -2.74 8.51 3.97
C VAL A 19 -3.61 7.42 4.58
N LEU A 20 -4.20 6.57 3.75
CA LEU A 20 -4.95 5.41 4.21
C LEU A 20 -3.99 4.33 4.73
N PRO A 21 -4.41 3.52 5.72
CA PRO A 21 -3.70 2.31 6.12
C PRO A 21 -3.47 1.39 4.92
N GLY A 22 -2.29 0.80 4.84
CA GLY A 22 -1.99 -0.18 3.81
C GLY A 22 -0.64 -0.83 4.01
N ALA A 23 -0.48 -2.03 3.45
CA ALA A 23 0.77 -2.80 3.50
C ALA A 23 1.24 -3.15 2.08
N VAL A 24 2.53 -3.42 1.94
CA VAL A 24 3.09 -4.03 0.74
C VAL A 24 3.17 -5.53 0.96
N ALA A 25 2.71 -6.32 -0.01
CA ALA A 25 2.77 -7.77 0.03
C ALA A 25 3.50 -8.30 -1.20
N SER A 26 4.39 -9.27 -0.99
CA SER A 26 5.15 -9.95 -2.05
C SER A 26 4.54 -11.30 -2.43
N ASN A 27 3.56 -11.79 -1.67
CA ASN A 27 2.81 -13.01 -1.94
C ASN A 27 1.37 -12.91 -1.43
N ALA A 28 0.55 -13.90 -1.79
CA ALA A 28 -0.87 -13.92 -1.45
C ALA A 28 -1.15 -14.02 0.06
N GLU A 29 -0.28 -14.70 0.81
CA GLU A 29 -0.46 -14.89 2.25
C GLU A 29 -0.23 -13.57 3.01
N GLU A 30 0.82 -12.83 2.66
CA GLU A 30 1.06 -11.48 3.19
C GLU A 30 -0.10 -10.53 2.87
N ALA A 31 -0.68 -10.63 1.67
CA ALA A 31 -1.82 -9.82 1.28
C ALA A 31 -3.07 -10.16 2.13
N ARG A 32 -3.28 -11.44 2.45
CA ARG A 32 -4.37 -11.90 3.33
C ARG A 32 -4.21 -11.35 4.74
N VAL A 33 -3.03 -11.50 5.33
CA VAL A 33 -2.73 -10.98 6.69
C VAL A 33 -2.95 -9.48 6.76
N ALA A 34 -2.44 -8.72 5.79
CA ALA A 34 -2.64 -7.27 5.72
C ALA A 34 -4.12 -6.87 5.63
N ALA A 35 -4.92 -7.63 4.87
CA ALA A 35 -6.35 -7.37 4.74
C ALA A 35 -7.10 -7.62 6.06
N GLU A 36 -6.73 -8.67 6.80
CA GLU A 36 -7.28 -8.99 8.11
C GLU A 36 -6.94 -7.91 9.15
N GLU A 37 -5.70 -7.39 9.14
CA GLU A 37 -5.27 -6.31 10.03
C GLU A 37 -6.01 -4.98 9.77
N ILE A 38 -6.35 -4.69 8.51
CA ILE A 38 -7.12 -3.48 8.14
C ILE A 38 -8.59 -3.59 8.61
N GLY A 39 -9.15 -4.82 8.70
CA GLY A 39 -10.44 -5.06 9.36
C GLY A 39 -11.68 -4.56 8.61
N GLY A 40 -11.64 -4.51 7.27
CA GLY A 40 -12.75 -4.06 6.43
C GLY A 40 -12.54 -4.37 4.94
N PRO A 41 -13.40 -3.85 4.04
CA PRO A 41 -13.17 -3.96 2.60
C PRO A 41 -11.83 -3.34 2.20
N VAL A 42 -11.04 -4.08 1.42
CA VAL A 42 -9.70 -3.65 0.98
C VAL A 42 -9.60 -3.53 -0.54
N VAL A 43 -8.62 -2.76 -1.00
CA VAL A 43 -8.23 -2.67 -2.40
C VAL A 43 -6.87 -3.32 -2.58
N VAL A 44 -6.77 -4.32 -3.45
CA VAL A 44 -5.50 -4.94 -3.83
C VAL A 44 -5.01 -4.32 -5.13
N LYS A 45 -3.81 -3.73 -5.11
CA LYS A 45 -3.23 -3.02 -6.26
C LYS A 45 -1.86 -3.58 -6.64
N ALA A 46 -1.70 -3.95 -7.90
CA ALA A 46 -0.39 -4.28 -8.44
C ALA A 46 0.54 -3.06 -8.34
N GLN A 47 1.74 -3.24 -7.80
CA GLN A 47 2.74 -2.17 -7.71
C GLN A 47 3.55 -2.12 -9.01
N VAL A 48 3.05 -1.32 -9.95
CA VAL A 48 3.68 -1.03 -11.24
C VAL A 48 3.89 0.48 -11.38
N LYS A 49 4.84 0.90 -12.23
CA LYS A 49 5.12 2.32 -12.50
C LYS A 49 4.21 2.94 -13.55
N THR A 50 3.47 2.09 -14.27
CA THR A 50 2.53 2.49 -15.33
C THR A 50 1.12 2.14 -14.91
N GLY A 51 0.17 2.92 -15.40
CA GLY A 51 -1.24 2.52 -15.46
C GLY A 51 -1.48 1.56 -16.61
#